data_AF-A0A846PHJ3-F1
#
_entry.id   AF-A0A846PHJ3-F1
#
_cell.length_a   1.000
_cell.length_b   1.000
_cell.length_c   1.000
_cell.angle_alpha   90.00
_cell.angle_beta   90.00
_cell.angle_gamma   90.00
#
_symmetry.space_group_name_H-M   'P 1'
#
loop_
_entity.id
_entity.type
_entity.pdbx_description
1 polymer ?
#
loop_
_entity_poly.entity_id
_entity_poly.type
_entity_poly.pdbx_seq_one_letter_code
_entity_poly.pdbx_strand_id
1 'polypeptide(L)'
;MAKKKTKKKTKREKHKNSKKKRELPKFRIFKRKPKQLPEAKRIKVRYSLIPPFAGVNIKWDEQKKELIYNVGEPTLSEKEKQIKEKLVNGLLEVLDIELSAIKKKGEAIEYLEKHVKNIIDEYQIKLPKRTYLKIMYYIFRDFVGLNEIEPILQDPYVEDISCVGVGIPLYVIHRKYGSIKTNIVYDDIGQLTEFVVKLAERCGRFISYAEPLLDGSLPDGSRVQASFAEDVTTRGPSFTIRKFVQIPLSPVDLINRKTVNSEVLAYLWLAVESGASILIAGGAGTGKTTLLNVLSMFIPPTAKIVTIEDTRELNLTHENWVPAVTRVSFMKGVGEVSMFDLLKTSFRQTPDYV
;
A
#
# COMPACT_ATOMS: atom_id res chain seq x y z
N MET A 1 54.87 8.38 -53.90
CA MET A 1 54.32 7.76 -52.66
C MET A 1 54.25 8.83 -51.56
N ALA A 2 53.07 9.25 -51.09
CA ALA A 2 52.87 9.93 -49.77
C ALA A 2 51.47 10.55 -49.53
N LYS A 3 50.61 10.75 -50.54
CA LYS A 3 49.34 11.49 -50.35
C LYS A 3 48.03 10.68 -50.38
N LYS A 4 48.08 9.35 -50.55
CA LYS A 4 46.87 8.46 -50.56
C LYS A 4 46.67 7.62 -49.29
N LYS A 5 47.61 7.62 -48.32
CA LYS A 5 47.48 6.84 -47.06
C LYS A 5 46.87 7.62 -45.88
N THR A 6 46.77 8.95 -45.95
CA THR A 6 46.26 9.80 -44.86
C THR A 6 44.73 10.01 -44.86
N LYS A 7 44.04 9.91 -46.01
CA LYS A 7 42.56 10.00 -46.07
C LYS A 7 41.82 8.70 -45.72
N LYS A 8 42.52 7.55 -45.68
CA LYS A 8 41.93 6.25 -45.27
C LYS A 8 42.02 5.99 -43.75
N LYS A 9 42.92 6.67 -43.03
CA LYS A 9 43.01 6.60 -41.56
C LYS A 9 41.93 7.45 -40.88
N THR A 10 41.65 8.66 -41.40
CA THR A 10 40.61 9.55 -40.84
C THR A 10 39.17 9.12 -41.07
N LYS A 11 38.89 8.24 -42.06
CA LYS A 11 37.56 7.60 -42.21
C LYS A 11 37.38 6.34 -41.36
N ARG A 12 38.46 5.67 -40.95
CA ARG A 12 38.40 4.50 -40.04
C ARG A 12 38.35 4.88 -38.56
N GLU A 13 38.82 6.06 -38.18
CA GLU A 13 38.68 6.58 -36.81
C GLU A 13 37.34 7.26 -36.54
N LYS A 14 36.65 7.79 -37.56
CA LYS A 14 35.29 8.35 -37.40
C LYS A 14 34.17 7.31 -37.28
N HIS A 15 34.46 6.01 -37.46
CA HIS A 15 33.47 4.94 -37.32
C HIS A 15 33.54 4.17 -35.99
N LYS A 16 34.38 4.59 -35.03
CA LYS A 16 34.51 3.90 -33.73
C LYS A 16 33.75 4.52 -32.55
N ASN A 17 33.00 5.62 -32.72
CA ASN A 17 32.36 6.29 -31.59
C ASN A 17 30.88 6.69 -31.77
N SER A 18 30.12 5.97 -32.60
CA SER A 18 28.65 6.10 -32.64
C SER A 18 27.96 4.83 -32.15
N LYS A 19 28.38 4.27 -31.01
CA LYS A 19 27.45 3.45 -30.22
C LYS A 19 26.42 4.43 -29.67
N LYS A 20 25.30 4.63 -30.37
CA LYS A 20 24.10 5.27 -29.80
C LYS A 20 23.88 4.63 -28.42
N LYS A 21 24.21 5.32 -27.32
CA LYS A 21 23.81 4.89 -25.97
C LYS A 21 22.30 4.70 -26.08
N ARG A 22 21.83 3.45 -26.00
CA ARG A 22 20.39 3.17 -26.03
C ARG A 22 19.84 3.76 -24.74
N GLU A 23 19.21 4.93 -24.83
CA GLU A 23 18.59 5.57 -23.67
C GLU A 23 17.56 4.64 -23.03
N LEU A 24 17.75 4.42 -21.72
CA LEU A 24 16.83 3.65 -20.89
C LEU A 24 15.54 4.46 -20.70
N PRO A 25 14.36 3.81 -20.75
CA PRO A 25 13.08 4.50 -20.56
C PRO A 25 12.96 5.01 -19.11
N LYS A 26 12.15 6.06 -18.90
CA LYS A 26 11.78 6.48 -17.53
C LYS A 26 10.87 5.43 -16.88
N PHE A 27 11.11 5.13 -15.61
CA PHE A 27 10.23 4.26 -14.84
C PHE A 27 9.07 5.07 -14.28
N ARG A 28 7.83 4.54 -14.40
CA ARG A 28 6.62 5.21 -13.92
C ARG A 28 5.64 4.20 -13.37
N ILE A 29 4.98 4.60 -12.29
CA ILE A 29 3.91 3.82 -11.66
C ILE A 29 2.61 4.56 -11.89
N PHE A 30 1.63 3.83 -12.41
CA PHE A 30 0.29 4.35 -12.64
C PHE A 30 -0.65 3.79 -11.59
N LYS A 31 -1.50 4.63 -11.02
CA LYS A 31 -2.68 4.16 -10.26
C LYS A 31 -3.82 3.94 -11.25
N ARG A 32 -4.55 2.84 -11.08
CA ARG A 32 -5.74 2.54 -11.88
C ARG A 32 -7.00 2.89 -11.11
N LYS A 33 -8.02 3.41 -11.80
CA LYS A 33 -9.36 3.57 -11.21
C LYS A 33 -10.05 2.21 -11.06
N PRO A 34 -10.75 1.95 -9.94
CA PRO A 34 -11.53 0.74 -9.74
C PRO A 34 -12.56 0.51 -10.85
N LYS A 35 -12.81 -0.74 -11.23
CA LYS A 35 -13.83 -1.14 -12.21
C LYS A 35 -14.81 -2.13 -11.57
N GLN A 36 -16.10 -1.97 -11.85
CA GLN A 36 -17.13 -2.87 -11.32
C GLN A 36 -16.80 -4.34 -11.63
N LEU A 37 -16.82 -5.18 -10.60
CA LEU A 37 -16.48 -6.60 -10.70
C LEU A 37 -17.73 -7.43 -11.00
N PRO A 38 -17.66 -8.46 -11.87
CA PRO A 38 -18.80 -9.31 -12.22
C PRO A 38 -19.25 -10.22 -11.06
N GLU A 39 -20.50 -10.70 -11.09
CA GLU A 39 -21.07 -11.61 -10.07
C GLU A 39 -20.45 -13.02 -10.07
N ALA A 40 -20.60 -13.72 -8.95
CA ALA A 40 -19.83 -14.90 -8.55
C ALA A 40 -20.08 -16.20 -9.35
N LYS A 41 -20.88 -16.19 -10.41
CA LYS A 41 -21.16 -17.41 -11.19
C LYS A 41 -20.16 -17.52 -12.35
N ARG A 42 -19.15 -18.38 -12.18
CA ARG A 42 -17.95 -18.62 -13.04
C ARG A 42 -16.86 -17.55 -12.90
N ILE A 43 -16.22 -17.53 -11.72
CA ILE A 43 -15.24 -16.51 -11.32
C ILE A 43 -13.91 -16.76 -12.05
N LYS A 44 -13.65 -15.96 -13.08
CA LYS A 44 -12.31 -15.65 -13.57
C LYS A 44 -12.22 -14.15 -13.78
N VAL A 45 -11.80 -13.45 -12.73
CA VAL A 45 -11.74 -12.00 -12.72
C VAL A 45 -10.27 -11.58 -12.75
N ARG A 46 -9.89 -10.81 -13.77
CA ARG A 46 -8.53 -10.29 -13.91
C ARG A 46 -8.56 -8.77 -14.00
N TYR A 47 -7.81 -8.11 -13.14
CA TYR A 47 -7.60 -6.68 -13.21
C TYR A 47 -6.16 -6.32 -12.83
N SER A 48 -5.73 -5.14 -13.25
CA SER A 48 -4.36 -4.67 -12.99
C SER A 48 -4.35 -3.83 -11.72
N LEU A 49 -3.34 -4.07 -10.90
CA LEU A 49 -3.09 -3.39 -9.62
C LEU A 49 -2.04 -2.30 -9.83
N ILE A 50 -0.92 -2.64 -10.47
CA ILE A 50 0.18 -1.74 -10.80
C ILE A 50 0.47 -1.85 -12.30
N PRO A 51 -0.24 -1.14 -13.18
CA PRO A 51 -0.03 -1.26 -14.63
C PRO A 51 1.36 -0.76 -15.06
N PRO A 52 2.03 -1.44 -16.01
CA PRO A 52 1.70 -2.73 -16.63
C PRO A 52 2.29 -3.95 -15.88
N PHE A 53 2.86 -3.74 -14.70
CA PHE A 53 3.72 -4.72 -14.00
C PHE A 53 2.95 -5.78 -13.23
N ALA A 54 1.99 -5.37 -12.39
CA ALA A 54 1.27 -6.27 -11.49
C ALA A 54 -0.24 -6.25 -11.72
N GLY A 55 -0.86 -7.41 -11.53
CA GLY A 55 -2.30 -7.59 -11.54
C GLY A 55 -2.72 -8.78 -10.70
N VAL A 56 -4.02 -8.93 -10.50
CA VAL A 56 -4.60 -10.09 -9.83
C VAL A 56 -5.47 -10.87 -10.79
N ASN A 57 -5.45 -12.19 -10.64
CA ASN A 57 -6.38 -13.14 -11.22
C ASN A 57 -7.09 -13.90 -10.09
N ILE A 58 -8.34 -13.52 -9.82
CA ILE A 58 -9.20 -14.23 -8.87
C ILE A 58 -9.92 -15.33 -9.64
N LYS A 59 -9.75 -16.59 -9.23
CA LYS A 59 -10.38 -17.73 -9.87
C LYS A 59 -10.84 -18.79 -8.88
N TRP A 60 -11.84 -19.56 -9.27
CA TRP A 60 -12.21 -20.79 -8.58
C TRP A 60 -11.17 -21.89 -8.84
N ASP A 61 -10.71 -22.54 -7.78
CA ASP A 61 -9.86 -23.73 -7.83
C ASP A 61 -10.72 -24.98 -7.62
N GLU A 62 -10.92 -25.76 -8.68
CA GLU A 62 -11.76 -26.97 -8.64
C GLU A 62 -11.21 -28.06 -7.73
N GLN A 63 -9.89 -28.15 -7.56
CA GLN A 63 -9.28 -29.19 -6.72
C GLN A 63 -9.49 -28.88 -5.24
N LYS A 64 -9.35 -27.60 -4.87
CA LYS A 64 -9.46 -27.15 -3.49
C LYS A 64 -10.89 -26.71 -3.11
N LYS A 65 -11.79 -26.59 -4.09
CA LYS A 65 -13.16 -26.08 -3.94
C LYS A 65 -13.19 -24.73 -3.21
N GLU A 66 -12.22 -23.86 -3.53
CA GLU A 66 -12.07 -22.54 -2.92
C GLU A 66 -11.75 -21.47 -3.98
N LEU A 67 -12.01 -20.20 -3.66
CA LEU A 67 -11.50 -19.09 -4.44
C LEU A 67 -10.04 -18.84 -4.08
N ILE A 68 -9.24 -18.51 -5.10
CA ILE A 68 -7.84 -18.10 -4.91
C ILE A 68 -7.59 -16.73 -5.52
N TYR A 69 -6.82 -15.92 -4.80
CA TYR A 69 -6.39 -14.59 -5.16
C TYR A 69 -4.93 -14.67 -5.67
N ASN A 70 -4.74 -14.73 -6.98
CA ASN A 70 -3.39 -14.90 -7.54
C ASN A 70 -2.83 -13.57 -8.02
N VAL A 71 -1.84 -13.04 -7.30
CA VAL A 71 -1.02 -11.91 -7.73
C VAL A 71 -0.05 -12.39 -8.81
N GLY A 72 -0.11 -11.73 -9.97
CA GLY A 72 0.82 -11.91 -11.07
C GLY A 72 1.72 -10.70 -11.21
N GLU A 73 3.02 -10.93 -11.13
CA GLU A 73 4.10 -9.94 -11.31
C GLU A 73 4.96 -10.31 -12.54
N PRO A 74 5.86 -9.42 -13.02
CA PRO A 74 6.72 -9.73 -14.16
C PRO A 74 7.74 -10.81 -13.83
N THR A 75 7.74 -11.95 -14.53
CA THR A 75 8.74 -12.99 -14.30
C THR A 75 10.15 -12.54 -14.71
N LEU A 76 11.13 -12.82 -13.86
CA LEU A 76 12.56 -12.62 -14.13
C LEU A 76 13.20 -13.96 -14.49
N SER A 77 13.92 -14.01 -15.62
CA SER A 77 14.82 -15.13 -15.90
C SER A 77 16.01 -15.16 -14.94
N GLU A 78 16.72 -16.29 -14.82
CA GLU A 78 17.89 -16.40 -13.93
C GLU A 78 18.96 -15.33 -14.20
N LYS A 79 19.18 -14.99 -15.47
CA LYS A 79 20.08 -13.88 -15.83
C LYS A 79 19.55 -12.53 -15.35
N GLU A 80 18.24 -12.29 -15.43
CA GLU A 80 17.62 -11.05 -14.94
C GLU A 80 17.67 -10.97 -13.41
N LYS A 81 17.52 -12.09 -12.70
CA LYS A 81 17.66 -12.17 -11.24
C LYS A 81 19.09 -11.83 -10.79
N GLN A 82 20.10 -12.43 -11.42
CA GLN A 82 21.51 -12.12 -11.14
C GLN A 82 21.84 -10.64 -11.39
N ILE A 83 21.26 -10.04 -12.43
CA ILE A 83 21.45 -8.60 -12.68
C ILE A 83 20.72 -7.78 -11.61
N LYS A 84 19.49 -8.16 -11.22
CA LYS A 84 18.76 -7.51 -10.13
C LYS A 84 19.60 -7.51 -8.85
N GLU A 85 20.12 -8.67 -8.44
CA GLU A 85 20.96 -8.81 -7.24
C GLU A 85 22.20 -7.92 -7.29
N LYS A 86 22.92 -7.89 -8.42
CA LYS A 86 24.07 -6.99 -8.58
C LYS A 86 23.69 -5.52 -8.42
N LEU A 87 22.56 -5.11 -9.00
CA LEU A 87 22.07 -3.74 -8.89
C LEU A 87 21.60 -3.41 -7.47
N VAL A 88 20.95 -4.36 -6.79
CA VAL A 88 20.50 -4.23 -5.40
C VAL A 88 21.69 -4.12 -4.45
N ASN A 89 22.72 -4.95 -4.61
CA ASN A 89 23.93 -4.88 -3.78
C ASN A 89 24.66 -3.55 -3.99
N GLY A 90 24.85 -3.12 -5.25
CA GLY A 90 25.43 -1.81 -5.53
C GLY A 90 24.57 -0.65 -5.02
N LEU A 91 23.24 -0.81 -4.97
CA LEU A 91 22.37 0.17 -4.31
C LEU A 91 22.63 0.19 -2.81
N LEU A 92 22.69 -0.95 -2.13
CA LEU A 92 22.91 -1.02 -0.68
C LEU A 92 24.25 -0.37 -0.25
N GLU A 93 25.27 -0.42 -1.10
CA GLU A 93 26.56 0.26 -0.86
C GLU A 93 26.49 1.79 -1.00
N VAL A 94 25.55 2.31 -1.78
CA VAL A 94 25.41 3.74 -2.11
C VAL A 94 24.22 4.39 -1.39
N LEU A 95 23.30 3.58 -0.87
CA LEU A 95 22.09 4.04 -0.19
C LEU A 95 22.43 4.53 1.22
N ASP A 96 22.72 5.81 1.32
CA ASP A 96 22.80 6.53 2.59
C ASP A 96 21.40 6.79 3.20
N ILE A 97 21.41 7.32 4.43
CA ILE A 97 20.27 7.75 5.26
C ILE A 97 19.26 8.64 4.49
N GLU A 98 19.65 9.23 3.36
CA GLU A 98 18.79 10.10 2.54
C GLU A 98 17.50 9.43 2.05
N LEU A 99 17.50 8.12 1.75
CA LEU A 99 16.29 7.48 1.21
C LEU A 99 15.15 7.40 2.23
N SER A 100 15.47 7.26 3.51
CA SER A 100 14.47 7.28 4.59
C SER A 100 13.99 8.70 4.91
N ALA A 101 14.76 9.73 4.56
CA ALA A 101 14.36 11.13 4.69
C ALA A 101 13.38 11.60 3.58
N ILE A 102 13.33 10.90 2.45
CA ILE A 102 12.43 11.25 1.33
C ILE A 102 10.98 10.86 1.67
N LYS A 103 10.17 11.86 2.01
CA LYS A 103 8.75 11.65 2.39
C LYS A 103 7.84 11.32 1.21
N LYS A 104 8.15 11.79 0.00
CA LYS A 104 7.29 11.59 -1.18
C LYS A 104 7.73 10.39 -2.01
N LYS A 105 6.80 9.46 -2.24
CA LYS A 105 7.05 8.27 -3.08
C LYS A 105 7.61 8.60 -4.47
N GLY A 106 7.16 9.69 -5.10
CA GLY A 106 7.65 10.10 -6.42
C GLY A 106 9.13 10.48 -6.42
N GLU A 107 9.55 11.28 -5.42
CA GLU A 107 10.94 11.70 -5.25
C GLU A 107 11.85 10.49 -4.96
N ALA A 108 11.38 9.54 -4.15
CA ALA A 108 12.12 8.31 -3.85
C ALA A 108 12.34 7.43 -5.09
N ILE A 109 11.33 7.36 -5.98
CA ILE A 109 11.44 6.63 -7.25
C ILE A 109 12.49 7.28 -8.16
N GLU A 110 12.46 8.61 -8.29
CA GLU A 110 13.42 9.32 -9.14
C GLU A 110 14.86 9.19 -8.61
N TYR A 111 15.02 9.25 -7.28
CA TYR A 111 16.28 9.00 -6.62
C TYR A 111 16.82 7.59 -6.95
N LEU A 112 16.04 6.54 -6.68
CA LEU A 112 16.44 5.17 -7.00
C LEU A 112 16.75 4.98 -8.49
N GLU A 113 15.93 5.56 -9.37
CA GLU A 113 16.15 5.46 -10.82
C GLU A 113 17.49 6.08 -11.25
N LYS A 114 17.88 7.20 -10.63
CA LYS A 114 19.17 7.85 -10.87
C LYS A 114 20.34 6.96 -10.42
N HIS A 115 20.29 6.41 -9.21
CA HIS A 115 21.36 5.56 -8.68
C HIS A 115 21.50 4.25 -9.47
N VAL A 116 20.39 3.61 -9.82
CA VAL A 116 20.42 2.40 -10.67
C VAL A 116 21.05 2.68 -12.03
N LYS A 117 20.77 3.83 -12.65
CA LYS A 117 21.40 4.20 -13.94
C LYS A 117 22.90 4.39 -13.81
N ASN A 118 23.36 5.01 -12.72
CA ASN A 118 24.80 5.20 -12.47
C ASN A 118 25.50 3.84 -12.33
N ILE A 119 24.94 2.94 -11.53
CA ILE A 119 25.46 1.57 -11.36
C ILE A 119 25.49 0.83 -12.70
N ILE A 120 24.42 0.91 -13.50
CA ILE A 120 24.39 0.27 -14.84
C ILE A 120 25.53 0.78 -15.74
N ASP A 121 25.77 2.09 -15.73
CA ASP A 121 26.82 2.72 -16.55
C ASP A 121 28.23 2.36 -16.04
N GLU A 122 28.44 2.32 -14.73
CA GLU A 122 29.71 1.96 -14.07
C GLU A 122 30.11 0.50 -14.35
N TYR A 123 29.20 -0.44 -14.10
CA TYR A 123 29.42 -1.86 -14.39
C TYR A 123 29.26 -2.22 -15.88
N GLN A 124 29.01 -1.22 -16.75
CA GLN A 124 28.81 -1.37 -18.19
C GLN A 124 27.76 -2.44 -18.58
N ILE A 125 26.70 -2.57 -17.77
CA ILE A 125 25.68 -3.60 -17.93
C ILE A 125 24.80 -3.25 -19.14
N LYS A 126 24.71 -4.16 -20.11
CA LYS A 126 23.85 -3.98 -21.28
C LYS A 126 22.47 -4.56 -21.03
N LEU A 127 21.48 -3.68 -20.84
CA LEU A 127 20.11 -4.07 -20.55
C LEU A 127 19.12 -3.71 -21.68
N PRO A 128 18.28 -4.66 -22.13
CA PRO A 128 17.10 -4.34 -22.94
C PRO A 128 16.13 -3.46 -22.15
N LYS A 129 15.42 -2.54 -22.84
CA LYS A 129 14.44 -1.63 -22.21
C LYS A 129 13.39 -2.37 -21.38
N ARG A 130 12.90 -3.52 -21.85
CA ARG A 130 11.91 -4.35 -21.13
C ARG A 130 12.48 -4.90 -19.83
N THR A 131 13.68 -5.47 -19.87
CA THR A 131 14.35 -6.03 -18.68
C THR A 131 14.64 -4.94 -17.65
N TYR A 132 15.12 -3.78 -18.09
CA TYR A 132 15.30 -2.63 -17.22
C TYR A 132 14.03 -2.26 -16.46
N LEU A 133 12.89 -2.14 -17.16
CA LEU A 133 11.61 -1.80 -16.52
C LEU A 133 11.13 -2.89 -15.54
N LYS A 134 11.35 -4.18 -15.84
CA LYS A 134 11.04 -5.26 -14.89
C LYS A 134 11.89 -5.15 -13.62
N ILE A 135 13.19 -4.94 -13.77
CA ILE A 135 14.11 -4.84 -12.63
C ILE A 135 13.77 -3.59 -11.79
N MET A 136 13.53 -2.45 -12.44
CA MET A 136 13.09 -1.22 -11.76
C MET A 136 11.78 -1.42 -10.98
N TYR A 137 10.84 -2.22 -11.51
CA TYR A 137 9.63 -2.58 -10.78
C TYR A 137 9.95 -3.29 -9.46
N TYR A 138 10.83 -4.30 -9.47
CA TYR A 138 11.23 -4.99 -8.24
C TYR A 138 12.01 -4.10 -7.29
N ILE A 139 12.92 -3.25 -7.79
CA ILE A 139 13.64 -2.28 -6.94
C ILE A 139 12.65 -1.31 -6.28
N PHE A 140 11.67 -0.79 -7.03
CA PHE A 140 10.61 0.03 -6.43
C PHE A 140 9.82 -0.76 -5.38
N ARG A 141 9.36 -1.97 -5.74
CA ARG A 141 8.53 -2.82 -4.89
C ARG A 141 9.22 -3.12 -3.56
N ASP A 142 10.51 -3.41 -3.60
CA ASP A 142 11.30 -3.87 -2.46
C ASP A 142 11.85 -2.70 -1.63
N PHE A 143 12.19 -1.54 -2.23
CA PHE A 143 12.76 -0.39 -1.47
C PHE A 143 11.72 0.67 -1.09
N VAL A 144 10.80 1.00 -1.99
CA VAL A 144 9.79 2.05 -1.76
C VAL A 144 8.47 1.46 -1.29
N GLY A 145 8.09 0.31 -1.85
CA GLY A 145 6.89 -0.42 -1.47
C GLY A 145 7.11 -1.37 -0.28
N LEU A 146 6.10 -2.20 -0.05
CA LEU A 146 6.09 -3.27 0.95
C LEU A 146 6.25 -4.65 0.30
N ASN A 147 7.33 -4.86 -0.46
CA ASN A 147 7.73 -6.16 -1.01
C ASN A 147 6.58 -6.87 -1.75
N GLU A 148 6.40 -8.19 -1.54
CA GLU A 148 5.42 -9.02 -2.23
C GLU A 148 3.97 -8.56 -2.01
N ILE A 149 3.68 -7.87 -0.89
CA ILE A 149 2.32 -7.40 -0.60
C ILE A 149 1.98 -6.06 -1.28
N GLU A 150 2.97 -5.34 -1.83
CA GLU A 150 2.76 -4.04 -2.48
C GLU A 150 1.65 -4.07 -3.54
N PRO A 151 1.55 -5.07 -4.45
CA PRO A 151 0.41 -5.17 -5.36
C PRO A 151 -0.94 -5.25 -4.63
N ILE A 152 -1.05 -6.05 -3.57
CA ILE A 152 -2.29 -6.22 -2.79
C ILE A 152 -2.69 -4.93 -2.08
N LEU A 153 -1.71 -4.17 -1.58
CA LEU A 153 -1.94 -2.85 -1.01
C LEU A 153 -2.49 -1.86 -2.04
N GLN A 154 -2.17 -2.01 -3.32
CA GLN A 154 -2.75 -1.20 -4.40
C GLN A 154 -4.17 -1.65 -4.82
N ASP A 155 -4.69 -2.77 -4.29
CA ASP A 155 -6.02 -3.27 -4.66
C ASP A 155 -7.16 -2.54 -3.91
N PRO A 156 -8.02 -1.73 -4.58
CA PRO A 156 -9.12 -1.03 -3.93
C PRO A 156 -10.24 -1.94 -3.41
N TYR A 157 -10.23 -3.24 -3.75
CA TYR A 157 -11.23 -4.21 -3.29
C TYR A 157 -10.78 -5.03 -2.08
N VAL A 158 -9.51 -4.96 -1.69
CA VAL A 158 -9.01 -5.61 -0.48
C VAL A 158 -9.14 -4.66 0.70
N GLU A 159 -9.69 -5.17 1.81
CA GLU A 159 -9.87 -4.43 3.07
C GLU A 159 -8.79 -4.85 4.07
N ASP A 160 -8.64 -6.14 4.33
CA ASP A 160 -7.66 -6.66 5.28
C ASP A 160 -6.67 -7.60 4.55
N ILE A 161 -5.41 -7.56 4.96
CA ILE A 161 -4.34 -8.48 4.55
C ILE A 161 -3.79 -9.13 5.81
N SER A 162 -3.76 -10.46 5.87
CA SER A 162 -3.32 -11.19 7.06
C SER A 162 -2.26 -12.25 6.71
N CYS A 163 -1.17 -12.24 7.46
CA CYS A 163 -0.17 -13.29 7.51
C CYS A 163 -0.17 -13.89 8.92
N VAL A 164 -0.43 -15.19 9.02
CA VAL A 164 -0.60 -15.90 10.30
C VAL A 164 0.70 -16.60 10.74
N GLY A 165 1.71 -16.65 9.87
CA GLY A 165 2.99 -17.31 10.15
C GLY A 165 3.67 -17.86 8.89
N VAL A 166 4.80 -18.53 9.12
CA VAL A 166 5.69 -19.07 8.07
C VAL A 166 5.07 -20.29 7.40
N GLY A 167 5.28 -20.44 6.08
CA GLY A 167 4.76 -21.54 5.25
C GLY A 167 3.25 -21.50 5.02
N ILE A 168 2.58 -20.43 5.47
CA ILE A 168 1.13 -20.26 5.33
C ILE A 168 0.87 -19.14 4.33
N PRO A 169 0.03 -19.37 3.30
CA PRO A 169 -0.28 -18.32 2.36
C PRO A 169 -1.02 -17.17 3.02
N LEU A 170 -0.76 -15.93 2.57
CA LEU A 170 -1.50 -14.78 3.07
C LEU A 170 -2.98 -14.92 2.72
N TYR A 171 -3.84 -14.37 3.58
CA TYR A 171 -5.26 -14.20 3.34
C TYR A 171 -5.59 -12.74 3.13
N VAL A 172 -6.59 -12.49 2.28
CA VAL A 172 -7.16 -11.16 2.08
C VAL A 172 -8.65 -11.20 2.34
N ILE A 173 -9.19 -10.14 2.95
CA ILE A 173 -10.64 -9.90 2.98
C ILE A 173 -10.98 -9.02 1.78
N HIS A 174 -11.60 -9.61 0.77
CA HIS A 174 -12.01 -8.93 -0.45
C HIS A 174 -13.49 -8.52 -0.35
N ARG A 175 -13.78 -7.23 -0.57
CA ARG A 175 -15.13 -6.62 -0.47
C ARG A 175 -16.28 -7.41 -1.07
N LYS A 176 -16.01 -8.08 -2.20
CA LYS A 176 -17.00 -8.87 -2.94
C LYS A 176 -17.01 -10.36 -2.60
N TYR A 177 -15.88 -10.92 -2.21
CA TYR A 177 -15.68 -12.37 -2.20
C TYR A 177 -15.34 -12.90 -0.80
N GLY A 178 -15.27 -12.03 0.21
CA GLY A 178 -14.92 -12.40 1.58
C GLY A 178 -13.46 -12.78 1.71
N SER A 179 -13.18 -13.70 2.62
CA SER A 179 -11.82 -14.22 2.85
C SER A 179 -11.36 -15.09 1.68
N ILE A 180 -10.24 -14.71 1.07
CA ILE A 180 -9.62 -15.44 -0.04
C ILE A 180 -8.15 -15.68 0.27
N LYS A 181 -7.70 -16.90 0.02
CA LYS A 181 -6.29 -17.28 0.08
C LYS A 181 -5.50 -16.73 -1.10
N THR A 182 -4.29 -16.23 -0.86
CA THR A 182 -3.39 -15.73 -1.90
C THR A 182 -2.34 -16.77 -2.33
N ASN A 183 -1.58 -16.46 -3.39
CA ASN A 183 -0.41 -17.24 -3.81
C ASN A 183 0.91 -16.79 -3.17
N ILE A 184 0.89 -15.79 -2.29
CA ILE A 184 2.09 -15.29 -1.62
C ILE A 184 2.26 -16.07 -0.32
N VAL A 185 3.47 -16.58 -0.09
CA VAL A 185 3.86 -17.35 1.09
C VAL A 185 5.24 -16.88 1.51
N TYR A 186 5.45 -16.72 2.82
CA TYR A 186 6.78 -16.57 3.38
C TYR A 186 7.24 -17.93 3.87
N ASP A 187 8.11 -18.58 3.10
CA ASP A 187 8.62 -19.93 3.43
C ASP A 187 9.79 -19.89 4.41
N ASP A 188 10.47 -18.75 4.50
CA ASP A 188 11.59 -18.51 5.41
C ASP A 188 11.20 -17.57 6.56
N ILE A 189 11.61 -17.93 7.77
CA ILE A 189 11.33 -17.13 8.97
C ILE A 189 12.11 -15.81 8.96
N GLY A 190 13.35 -15.81 8.45
CA GLY A 190 14.18 -14.62 8.33
C GLY A 190 13.50 -13.59 7.44
N GLN A 191 13.02 -14.01 6.27
CA GLN A 191 12.27 -13.15 5.35
C GLN A 191 11.03 -12.53 5.99
N LEU A 192 10.22 -13.31 6.72
CA LEU A 192 9.04 -12.79 7.40
C LEU A 192 9.41 -11.83 8.55
N THR A 193 10.49 -12.14 9.26
CA THR A 193 11.04 -11.30 10.35
C THR A 193 11.49 -9.95 9.80
N GLU A 194 12.31 -9.94 8.74
CA GLU A 194 12.75 -8.71 8.07
C GLU A 194 11.56 -7.88 7.57
N PHE A 195 10.53 -8.55 7.03
CA PHE A 195 9.33 -7.88 6.59
C PHE A 195 8.55 -7.21 7.74
N VAL A 196 8.42 -7.89 8.88
CA VAL A 196 7.77 -7.31 10.08
C VAL A 196 8.57 -6.13 10.64
N VAL A 197 9.91 -6.20 10.64
CA VAL A 197 10.77 -5.06 11.02
C VAL A 197 10.53 -3.89 10.08
N LYS A 198 10.54 -4.13 8.77
CA LYS A 198 10.26 -3.10 7.77
C LYS A 198 8.86 -2.50 7.92
N LEU A 199 7.84 -3.30 8.28
CA LEU A 199 6.50 -2.79 8.58
C LEU A 199 6.52 -1.85 9.80
N ALA A 200 7.24 -2.21 10.87
CA ALA A 200 7.38 -1.37 12.05
C ALA A 200 8.04 -0.03 11.71
N GLU A 201 9.15 -0.05 10.97
CA GLU A 201 9.84 1.15 10.50
C GLU A 201 8.91 2.07 9.69
N ARG A 202 8.10 1.48 8.80
CA ARG A 202 7.12 2.23 7.99
C ARG A 202 6.01 2.85 8.82
N CYS A 203 5.71 2.29 9.99
CA CYS A 203 4.80 2.87 10.96
C CYS A 203 5.47 3.92 11.86
N GLY A 204 6.78 4.17 11.71
CA GLY A 204 7.56 5.02 12.62
C GLY A 204 7.67 4.44 14.03
N ARG A 205 7.60 3.11 14.14
CA ARG A 205 7.68 2.35 15.38
C ARG A 205 8.88 1.40 15.33
N PHE A 206 9.23 0.85 16.48
CA PHE A 206 10.24 -0.20 16.59
C PHE A 206 9.58 -1.47 17.09
N ILE A 207 10.15 -2.62 16.74
CA ILE A 207 9.73 -3.93 17.22
C ILE A 207 10.98 -4.72 17.58
N SER A 208 10.92 -5.50 18.65
CA SER A 208 12.06 -6.28 19.14
C SER A 208 11.59 -7.53 19.89
N TYR A 209 12.51 -8.38 20.31
CA TYR A 209 12.17 -9.49 21.20
C TYR A 209 11.64 -9.03 22.57
N ALA A 210 12.10 -7.88 23.08
CA ALA A 210 11.62 -7.33 24.35
C ALA A 210 10.23 -6.66 24.21
N GLU A 211 9.95 -6.08 23.04
CA GLU A 211 8.67 -5.45 22.69
C GLU A 211 8.14 -6.06 21.37
N PRO A 212 7.57 -7.28 21.45
CA PRO A 212 7.27 -8.09 20.27
C PRO A 212 5.95 -7.75 19.59
N LEU A 213 5.19 -6.78 20.11
CA LEU A 213 3.88 -6.39 19.60
C LEU A 213 3.95 -5.00 18.97
N LEU A 214 3.49 -4.89 17.73
CA LEU A 214 3.33 -3.64 17.01
C LEU A 214 1.84 -3.33 16.85
N ASP A 215 1.46 -2.11 17.23
CA ASP A 215 0.23 -1.44 16.79
C ASP A 215 0.60 -0.07 16.21
N GLY A 216 0.22 0.18 14.97
CA GLY A 216 0.66 1.36 14.24
C GLY A 216 -0.18 1.65 13.00
N SER A 217 0.24 2.67 12.25
CA SER A 217 -0.41 3.05 11.01
C SER A 217 0.62 3.33 9.93
N LEU A 218 0.37 2.80 8.73
CA LEU A 218 1.17 3.07 7.54
C LEU A 218 0.96 4.52 7.06
N PRO A 219 1.87 5.05 6.22
CA PRO A 219 1.75 6.40 5.68
C PRO A 219 0.48 6.67 4.86
N ASP A 220 -0.21 5.62 4.40
CA ASP A 220 -1.49 5.74 3.68
C ASP A 220 -2.72 5.70 4.61
N GLY A 221 -2.50 5.62 5.93
CA GLY A 221 -3.53 5.53 6.97
C GLY A 221 -3.93 4.11 7.35
N SER A 222 -3.41 3.08 6.65
CA SER A 222 -3.77 1.69 6.95
C SER A 222 -3.26 1.27 8.33
N ARG A 223 -4.10 0.62 9.14
CA ARG A 223 -3.71 0.10 10.45
C ARG A 223 -2.86 -1.15 10.30
N VAL A 224 -1.83 -1.27 11.12
CA VAL A 224 -0.97 -2.45 11.18
C VAL A 224 -0.97 -2.99 12.61
N GLN A 225 -1.25 -4.27 12.73
CA GLN A 225 -0.89 -5.07 13.89
C GLN A 225 0.17 -6.08 13.45
N ALA A 226 1.21 -6.27 14.24
CA ALA A 226 2.17 -7.35 14.01
C ALA A 226 2.70 -7.95 15.31
N SER A 227 3.13 -9.20 15.22
CA SER A 227 3.89 -9.90 16.26
C SER A 227 5.24 -10.35 15.70
N PHE A 228 6.29 -10.21 16.51
CA PHE A 228 7.66 -10.53 16.11
C PHE A 228 8.18 -11.85 16.68
N ALA A 229 7.91 -12.11 17.95
CA ALA A 229 8.55 -13.20 18.68
C ALA A 229 7.70 -14.48 18.69
N GLU A 230 8.36 -15.62 18.54
CA GLU A 230 7.70 -16.95 18.45
C GLU A 230 7.04 -17.38 19.77
N ASP A 231 7.50 -16.85 20.89
CA ASP A 231 6.91 -17.06 22.21
C ASP A 231 5.57 -16.33 22.38
N VAL A 232 5.30 -15.31 21.56
CA VAL A 232 4.00 -14.63 21.48
C VAL A 232 3.12 -15.25 20.40
N THR A 233 3.70 -15.60 19.24
CA THR A 233 3.00 -16.28 18.16
C THR A 233 3.71 -17.56 17.75
N THR A 234 3.15 -18.70 18.17
CA THR A 234 3.74 -20.04 18.04
C THR A 234 3.99 -20.53 16.60
N ARG A 235 3.58 -19.76 15.59
CA ARG A 235 3.76 -20.06 14.15
C ARG A 235 4.78 -19.14 13.47
N GLY A 236 5.60 -18.46 14.27
CA GLY A 236 6.52 -17.42 13.80
C GLY A 236 5.91 -16.03 13.87
N PRO A 237 6.62 -15.01 13.34
CA PRO A 237 6.10 -13.65 13.23
C PRO A 237 4.79 -13.62 12.44
N SER A 238 3.91 -12.66 12.73
CA SER A 238 2.62 -12.52 12.07
C SER A 238 2.25 -11.05 11.90
N PHE A 239 1.36 -10.73 10.96
CA PHE A 239 0.86 -9.37 10.82
C PHE A 239 -0.53 -9.33 10.20
N THR A 240 -1.27 -8.27 10.51
CA THR A 240 -2.51 -7.90 9.85
C THR A 240 -2.50 -6.43 9.50
N ILE A 241 -2.82 -6.13 8.23
CA ILE A 241 -2.96 -4.76 7.73
C ILE A 241 -4.43 -4.55 7.38
N ARG A 242 -5.09 -3.62 8.09
CA ARG A 242 -6.42 -3.13 7.72
C ARG A 242 -6.27 -1.85 6.93
N LYS A 243 -6.65 -1.89 5.67
CA LYS A 243 -6.43 -0.81 4.72
C LYS A 243 -7.36 0.37 4.98
N PHE A 244 -6.81 1.57 4.89
CA PHE A 244 -7.60 2.79 4.94
C PHE A 244 -8.46 2.94 3.68
N VAL A 245 -9.74 3.23 3.88
CA VAL A 245 -10.70 3.37 2.78
C VAL A 245 -10.53 4.75 2.13
N GLN A 246 -9.80 4.80 1.02
CA GLN A 246 -9.55 6.05 0.28
C GLN A 246 -10.82 6.67 -0.33
N ILE A 247 -11.81 5.86 -0.69
CA ILE A 247 -13.08 6.32 -1.27
C ILE A 247 -14.21 5.75 -0.40
N PRO A 248 -14.84 6.57 0.47
CA PRO A 248 -15.98 6.13 1.26
C PRO A 248 -17.18 5.80 0.37
N LEU A 249 -18.10 4.99 0.88
CA LEU A 249 -19.38 4.78 0.20
C LEU A 249 -20.19 6.07 0.21
N SER A 250 -20.94 6.31 -0.86
CA SER A 250 -21.89 7.40 -0.93
C SER A 250 -23.27 7.00 -0.39
N PRO A 251 -24.14 7.98 -0.07
CA PRO A 251 -25.56 7.74 0.22
C PRO A 251 -26.25 6.85 -0.83
N VAL A 252 -25.96 7.11 -2.11
CA VAL A 252 -26.52 6.37 -3.25
C VAL A 252 -26.02 4.92 -3.27
N ASP A 253 -24.77 4.67 -2.86
CA ASP A 253 -24.26 3.31 -2.75
C ASP A 253 -25.01 2.48 -1.70
N LEU A 254 -25.39 3.08 -0.56
CA LEU A 254 -26.16 2.37 0.46
C LEU A 254 -27.58 2.03 -0.02
N ILE A 255 -28.22 2.93 -0.78
CA ILE A 255 -29.53 2.68 -1.39
C ILE A 255 -29.43 1.54 -2.42
N ASN A 256 -28.44 1.60 -3.31
CA ASN A 256 -28.21 0.57 -4.32
C ASN A 256 -27.91 -0.81 -3.70
N ARG A 257 -27.23 -0.83 -2.55
CA ARG A 257 -26.97 -2.03 -1.76
C ARG A 257 -28.16 -2.50 -0.92
N LYS A 258 -29.27 -1.75 -0.92
CA LYS A 258 -30.47 -1.99 -0.09
C LYS A 258 -30.14 -2.03 1.41
N THR A 259 -29.07 -1.34 1.83
CA THR A 259 -28.71 -1.19 3.25
C THR A 259 -29.67 -0.24 3.96
N VAL A 260 -30.10 0.82 3.26
CA VAL A 260 -31.06 1.82 3.73
C VAL A 260 -31.88 2.28 2.53
N ASN A 261 -33.16 2.58 2.72
CA ASN A 261 -33.98 3.16 1.64
C ASN A 261 -33.83 4.69 1.61
N SER A 262 -34.33 5.32 0.55
CA SER A 262 -34.22 6.78 0.36
C SER A 262 -34.96 7.59 1.42
N GLU A 263 -36.09 7.09 1.92
CA GLU A 263 -36.92 7.79 2.91
C GLU A 263 -36.21 7.90 4.26
N VAL A 264 -35.66 6.80 4.76
CA VAL A 264 -34.87 6.78 5.99
C VAL A 264 -33.62 7.64 5.85
N LEU A 265 -32.98 7.61 4.68
CA LEU A 265 -31.78 8.39 4.45
C LEU A 265 -32.07 9.89 4.37
N ALA A 266 -33.21 10.29 3.81
CA ALA A 266 -33.69 11.67 3.82
C ALA A 266 -34.03 12.15 5.24
N TYR A 267 -34.66 11.29 6.05
CA TYR A 267 -34.88 11.58 7.47
C TYR A 267 -33.56 11.80 8.22
N LEU A 268 -32.58 10.91 8.03
CA LEU A 268 -31.27 11.04 8.66
C LEU A 268 -30.50 12.27 8.17
N TRP A 269 -30.65 12.65 6.89
CA TRP A 269 -30.11 13.90 6.39
C TRP A 269 -30.68 15.10 7.15
N LEU A 270 -32.01 15.23 7.23
CA LEU A 270 -32.65 16.34 7.96
C LEU A 270 -32.24 16.36 9.44
N ALA A 271 -32.07 15.20 10.06
CA ALA A 271 -31.60 15.10 11.44
C ALA A 271 -30.16 15.59 11.60
N VAL A 272 -29.24 15.19 10.70
CA VAL A 272 -27.85 15.64 10.70
C VAL A 272 -27.77 17.15 10.46
N GLU A 273 -28.48 17.67 9.46
CA GLU A 273 -28.50 19.10 9.12
C GLU A 273 -29.05 19.95 10.26
N SER A 274 -30.01 19.43 11.04
CA SER A 274 -30.57 20.10 12.22
C SER A 274 -29.68 20.00 13.47
N GLY A 275 -28.51 19.38 13.38
CA GLY A 275 -27.58 19.22 14.51
C GLY A 275 -28.00 18.17 15.54
N ALA A 276 -28.85 17.20 15.16
CA ALA A 276 -29.26 16.14 16.07
C ALA A 276 -28.10 15.19 16.39
N SER A 277 -27.95 14.81 17.66
CA SER A 277 -26.98 13.79 18.09
C SER A 277 -27.47 12.39 17.71
N ILE A 278 -26.66 11.65 16.95
CA ILE A 278 -27.00 10.32 16.43
C ILE A 278 -25.98 9.29 16.93
N LEU A 279 -26.46 8.18 17.50
CA LEU A 279 -25.64 7.03 17.86
C LEU A 279 -25.96 5.85 16.92
N ILE A 280 -24.94 5.32 16.24
CA ILE A 280 -25.06 4.13 15.39
C ILE A 280 -24.56 2.91 16.16
N ALA A 281 -25.46 1.96 16.43
CA ALA A 281 -25.18 0.75 17.19
C ALA A 281 -25.29 -0.52 16.33
N GLY A 282 -24.61 -1.59 16.75
CA GLY A 282 -24.58 -2.87 16.05
C GLY A 282 -23.32 -3.70 16.37
N GLY A 283 -23.33 -4.98 15.97
CA GLY A 283 -22.21 -5.90 16.19
C GLY A 283 -20.90 -5.48 15.50
N ALA A 284 -19.79 -6.15 15.82
CA ALA A 284 -18.53 -5.96 15.10
C ALA A 284 -18.70 -6.31 13.61
N GLY A 285 -18.15 -5.50 12.71
CA GLY A 285 -18.21 -5.74 11.26
C GLY A 285 -19.55 -5.48 10.57
N THR A 286 -20.58 -4.97 11.27
CA THR A 286 -21.91 -4.72 10.67
C THR A 286 -22.04 -3.41 9.89
N GLY A 287 -20.92 -2.70 9.63
CA GLY A 287 -20.93 -1.47 8.82
C GLY A 287 -21.24 -0.17 9.57
N LYS A 288 -21.07 -0.12 10.90
CA LYS A 288 -21.33 1.08 11.72
C LYS A 288 -20.53 2.30 11.24
N THR A 289 -19.20 2.19 11.19
CA THR A 289 -18.33 3.26 10.72
C THR A 289 -18.64 3.63 9.26
N THR A 290 -19.04 2.65 8.45
CA THR A 290 -19.46 2.89 7.06
C THR A 290 -20.70 3.76 6.98
N LEU A 291 -21.74 3.48 7.77
CA LEU A 291 -22.93 4.32 7.84
C LEU A 291 -22.61 5.70 8.40
N LEU A 292 -21.78 5.79 9.45
CA LEU A 292 -21.34 7.07 10.03
C LEU A 292 -20.65 7.95 8.97
N ASN A 293 -19.73 7.39 8.20
CA ASN A 293 -18.98 8.09 7.15
C ASN A 293 -19.87 8.49 5.95
N VAL A 294 -21.02 7.82 5.76
CA VAL A 294 -22.02 8.22 4.76
C VAL A 294 -22.87 9.37 5.30
N LEU A 295 -23.35 9.28 6.54
CA LEU A 295 -24.18 10.33 7.16
C LEU A 295 -23.41 11.63 7.37
N SER A 296 -22.10 11.55 7.61
CA SER A 296 -21.25 12.74 7.71
C SER A 296 -21.21 13.55 6.41
N MET A 297 -21.54 12.96 5.25
CA MET A 297 -21.69 13.71 3.98
C MET A 297 -22.89 14.66 3.98
N PHE A 298 -23.85 14.47 4.89
CA PHE A 298 -24.99 15.38 5.08
C PHE A 298 -24.69 16.55 6.03
N ILE A 299 -23.52 16.58 6.66
CA ILE A 299 -23.10 17.72 7.46
C ILE A 299 -22.95 18.95 6.55
N PRO A 300 -23.48 20.13 6.92
CA PRO A 300 -23.34 21.33 6.11
C PRO A 300 -21.88 21.66 5.77
N PRO A 301 -21.57 22.10 4.54
CA PRO A 301 -20.18 22.27 4.09
C PRO A 301 -19.39 23.34 4.85
N THR A 302 -20.08 24.30 5.47
CA THR A 302 -19.47 25.37 6.28
C THR A 302 -19.20 24.97 7.72
N ALA A 303 -19.74 23.83 8.17
CA ALA A 303 -19.61 23.38 9.55
C ALA A 303 -18.17 22.99 9.90
N LYS A 304 -17.77 23.27 11.13
CA LYS A 304 -16.52 22.81 11.72
C LYS A 304 -16.70 21.43 12.32
N ILE A 305 -15.91 20.46 11.86
CA ILE A 305 -16.01 19.06 12.28
C ILE A 305 -14.73 18.66 13.01
N VAL A 306 -14.84 17.96 14.13
CA VAL A 306 -13.70 17.35 14.84
C VAL A 306 -13.94 15.86 15.01
N THR A 307 -13.27 15.00 14.24
CA THR A 307 -13.40 13.56 14.46
C THR A 307 -12.37 13.08 15.48
N ILE A 308 -12.76 12.15 16.34
CA ILE A 308 -11.88 11.56 17.36
C ILE A 308 -11.93 10.04 17.21
N GLU A 309 -10.78 9.44 16.88
CA GLU A 309 -10.71 8.01 16.56
C GLU A 309 -9.50 7.35 17.23
N ASP A 310 -9.62 6.06 17.59
CA ASP A 310 -8.44 5.27 17.98
C ASP A 310 -7.54 4.98 16.78
N THR A 311 -8.15 4.76 15.63
CA THR A 311 -7.46 4.62 14.36
C THR A 311 -8.28 5.31 13.30
N ARG A 312 -7.62 6.01 12.39
CA ARG A 312 -8.28 6.76 11.34
C ARG A 312 -9.08 5.80 10.44
N GLU A 313 -10.41 5.94 10.44
CA GLU A 313 -11.32 5.20 9.56
C GLU A 313 -12.23 6.15 8.77
N LEU A 314 -12.59 7.29 9.35
CA LEU A 314 -13.39 8.32 8.71
C LEU A 314 -12.59 9.08 7.64
N ASN A 315 -13.28 9.40 6.55
CA ASN A 315 -12.71 10.10 5.40
C ASN A 315 -13.72 11.12 4.87
N LEU A 316 -13.76 12.29 5.51
CA LEU A 316 -14.69 13.35 5.18
C LEU A 316 -14.19 14.15 3.97
N THR A 317 -15.13 14.71 3.22
CA THR A 317 -14.83 15.61 2.09
C THR A 317 -14.80 17.08 2.49
N HIS A 318 -15.18 17.40 3.73
CA HIS A 318 -15.23 18.75 4.28
C HIS A 318 -13.83 19.35 4.47
N GLU A 319 -13.69 20.63 4.11
CA GLU A 319 -12.43 21.37 4.28
C GLU A 319 -12.18 21.75 5.75
N ASN A 320 -13.23 22.18 6.47
CA ASN A 320 -13.16 22.62 7.87
C ASN A 320 -13.24 21.43 8.84
N TRP A 321 -12.33 20.46 8.67
CA TRP A 321 -12.28 19.21 9.43
C TRP A 321 -10.95 19.04 10.16
N VAL A 322 -11.02 18.76 11.46
CA VAL A 322 -9.88 18.40 12.31
C VAL A 322 -9.95 16.89 12.63
N PRO A 323 -9.13 16.05 11.98
CA PRO A 323 -9.03 14.64 12.31
C PRO A 323 -8.06 14.41 13.48
N ALA A 324 -8.59 14.00 14.64
CA ALA A 324 -7.81 13.67 15.82
C ALA A 324 -7.75 12.14 16.02
N VAL A 325 -6.55 11.63 16.31
CA VAL A 325 -6.31 10.20 16.56
C VAL A 325 -5.57 10.02 17.88
N THR A 326 -5.91 8.97 18.62
CA THR A 326 -5.22 8.65 19.87
C THR A 326 -3.75 8.31 19.65
N ARG A 327 -2.95 8.45 20.72
CA ARG A 327 -1.53 8.10 20.70
C ARG A 327 -1.20 7.19 21.85
N VAL A 328 -0.84 5.95 21.52
CA VAL A 328 -0.26 5.01 22.49
C VAL A 328 1.15 5.47 22.85
N SER A 329 1.43 5.51 24.15
CA SER A 329 2.71 5.92 24.71
C SER A 329 3.87 5.00 24.26
N PHE A 330 5.06 5.57 24.10
CA PHE A 330 6.29 4.82 23.78
C PHE A 330 6.96 4.23 25.03
N MET A 331 6.74 4.83 26.20
CA MET A 331 7.19 4.33 27.50
C MET A 331 5.99 4.27 28.43
N LYS A 332 5.86 3.28 29.30
CA LYS A 332 4.74 3.20 30.26
C LYS A 332 4.50 4.56 30.95
N GLY A 333 3.37 5.19 30.66
CA GLY A 333 2.88 6.41 31.32
C GLY A 333 3.35 7.77 30.78
N VAL A 334 4.18 7.85 29.72
CA VAL A 334 4.71 9.15 29.24
C VAL A 334 4.27 9.50 27.81
N GLY A 335 3.33 10.43 27.69
CA GLY A 335 2.87 10.94 26.40
C GLY A 335 1.80 10.08 25.74
N GLU A 336 1.01 9.35 26.51
CA GLU A 336 -0.26 8.84 26.00
C GLU A 336 -1.22 10.00 25.70
N VAL A 337 -2.03 9.87 24.65
CA VAL A 337 -3.14 10.78 24.36
C VAL A 337 -4.38 9.92 24.13
N SER A 338 -5.31 9.95 25.07
CA SER A 338 -6.53 9.14 25.01
C SER A 338 -7.66 9.83 24.23
N MET A 339 -8.70 9.08 23.83
CA MET A 339 -9.90 9.67 23.23
C MET A 339 -10.54 10.73 24.14
N PHE A 340 -10.47 10.52 25.45
CA PHE A 340 -11.01 11.46 26.43
C PHE A 340 -10.26 12.79 26.46
N ASP A 341 -8.92 12.76 26.31
CA ASP A 341 -8.10 13.97 26.22
C ASP A 341 -8.41 14.76 24.95
N LEU A 342 -8.59 14.06 23.83
CA LEU A 342 -8.98 14.65 22.54
C LEU A 342 -10.37 15.26 22.62
N LEU A 343 -11.33 14.58 23.25
CA LEU A 343 -12.69 15.07 23.43
C LEU A 343 -12.74 16.32 24.31
N LYS A 344 -11.99 16.34 25.42
CA LYS A 344 -11.85 17.57 26.23
C LYS A 344 -11.28 18.73 25.43
N THR A 345 -10.33 18.46 24.55
CA THR A 345 -9.67 19.47 23.74
C THR A 345 -10.57 19.98 22.61
N SER A 346 -11.41 19.11 22.02
CA SER A 346 -12.31 19.49 20.93
C SER A 346 -13.30 20.58 21.35
N PHE A 347 -13.81 20.55 22.59
CA PHE A 347 -14.71 21.61 23.09
C PHE A 347 -14.09 23.01 23.06
N ARG A 348 -12.77 23.14 23.15
CA ARG A 348 -12.07 24.44 23.04
C ARG A 348 -11.92 24.92 21.60
N GLN A 349 -12.16 24.03 20.63
CA GLN A 349 -12.14 24.35 19.22
C GLN A 349 -13.50 24.81 18.70
N THR A 350 -14.55 24.81 19.54
CA THR A 350 -15.93 25.18 19.18
C THR A 350 -16.39 24.52 17.86
N PRO A 351 -16.38 23.18 17.78
CA PRO A 351 -16.89 22.46 16.61
C PRO A 351 -18.42 22.50 16.56
N ASP A 352 -18.98 22.46 15.36
CA ASP A 352 -20.41 22.25 15.13
C ASP A 352 -20.76 20.75 15.28
N TYR A 353 -19.84 19.87 14.85
CA TYR A 353 -19.97 18.40 14.95
C TYR A 353 -18.69 17.77 15.53
N VAL A 354 -18.87 16.77 16.39
CA VAL A 354 -17.80 15.93 16.95
C VAL A 354 -18.05 14.47 16.61
#